data_AF-A0A353FJS0-F1
#
_entry.id   AF-A0A353FJS0-F1
#
_cell.length_a   1.000
_cell.length_b   1.000
_cell.length_c   1.000
_cell.angle_alpha   90.00
_cell.angle_beta   90.00
_cell.angle_gamma   90.00
#
_symmetry.space_group_name_H-M   'P 1'
#
loop_
_entity.id
_entity.type
_entity.pdbx_description
1 polymer ?
#
loop_
_entity_poly.entity_id
_entity_poly.type
_entity_poly.pdbx_seq_one_letter_code
_entity_poly.pdbx_strand_id
1 'polypeptide(L)'
;GGVGDLVVFGASLQGPGPTYLAWINVSVSLSSPIHNLGSVAPDISGQAFLAVAVPAGLVGSTVWLQALERVGTQPWTPSNGVQAIVQ
;
A
#
# COMPACT_ATOMS: atom_id res chain seq x y z
N GLY A 1 -1.69 -20.00 14.89
CA GLY A 1 -1.73 -18.61 14.40
C GLY A 1 -1.41 -18.65 12.93
N GLY A 2 -2.35 -18.26 12.08
CA GLY A 2 -2.09 -18.19 10.64
C GLY A 2 -1.19 -16.99 10.37
N VAL A 3 -0.14 -17.20 9.59
CA VAL A 3 0.71 -16.12 9.08
C VAL A 3 -0.21 -15.19 8.26
N GLY A 4 -0.09 -13.87 8.45
CA GLY A 4 -0.63 -12.94 7.46
C GLY A 4 0.16 -13.17 6.18
N ASP A 5 -0.47 -13.65 5.12
CA ASP A 5 0.26 -14.25 3.99
C ASP A 5 0.88 -13.19 3.06
N LEU A 6 0.30 -11.98 3.03
CA LEU A 6 0.80 -10.93 2.13
C LEU A 6 0.35 -9.53 2.55
N VAL A 7 1.30 -8.60 2.56
CA VAL A 7 1.04 -7.15 2.58
C VAL A 7 1.45 -6.57 1.24
N VAL A 8 0.56 -5.84 0.59
CA VAL A 8 0.80 -5.12 -0.67
C VAL A 8 0.84 -3.62 -0.38
N PHE A 9 1.84 -2.93 -0.92
CA PHE A 9 2.04 -1.50 -0.73
C PHE A 9 1.64 -0.75 -2.00
N GLY A 10 0.74 0.22 -1.86
CA GLY A 10 0.30 1.09 -2.94
C GLY A 10 0.72 2.53 -2.70
N ALA A 11 0.95 3.25 -3.80
CA ALA A 11 1.22 4.68 -3.79
C ALA A 11 0.36 5.43 -4.82
N SER A 12 0.01 6.67 -4.50
CA SER A 12 -0.56 7.63 -5.45
C SER A 12 0.25 8.92 -5.40
N LEU A 13 0.48 9.52 -6.57
CA LEU A 13 1.00 10.88 -6.69
C LEU A 13 -0.13 11.90 -6.91
N GLN A 14 -1.37 11.44 -7.10
CA GLN A 14 -2.51 12.29 -7.41
C GLN A 14 -3.16 12.87 -6.15
N GLY A 15 -3.23 12.10 -5.09
CA GLY A 15 -3.87 12.53 -3.85
C GLY A 15 -4.38 11.40 -2.96
N PRO A 16 -5.01 11.78 -1.84
CA PRO A 16 -5.81 10.84 -1.05
C PRO A 16 -7.07 10.43 -1.83
N GLY A 17 -7.61 9.25 -1.53
CA GLY A 17 -8.77 8.65 -2.20
C GLY A 17 -10.13 9.21 -1.77
N PRO A 18 -11.24 8.45 -1.96
CA PRO A 18 -11.27 7.01 -2.17
C PRO A 18 -11.16 6.55 -3.65
N THR A 19 -10.54 5.40 -3.86
CA THR A 19 -10.63 4.62 -5.12
C THR A 19 -11.11 3.21 -4.81
N TYR A 20 -12.10 2.73 -5.56
CA TYR A 20 -12.61 1.37 -5.42
C TYR A 20 -11.84 0.40 -6.33
N LEU A 21 -11.30 -0.67 -5.74
CA LEU A 21 -10.53 -1.72 -6.41
C LEU A 21 -11.44 -2.93 -6.68
N ALA A 22 -12.07 -2.95 -7.86
CA ALA A 22 -13.06 -3.96 -8.21
C ALA A 22 -12.54 -5.41 -8.17
N TRP A 23 -11.24 -5.63 -8.45
CA TRP A 23 -10.61 -6.96 -8.47
C TRP A 23 -10.53 -7.61 -7.08
N ILE A 24 -10.64 -6.83 -6.00
CA ILE A 24 -10.67 -7.31 -4.61
C ILE A 24 -11.87 -6.81 -3.80
N ASN A 25 -12.76 -6.04 -4.42
CA ASN A 25 -13.93 -5.47 -3.77
C ASN A 25 -13.59 -4.65 -2.50
N VAL A 26 -12.56 -3.79 -2.58
CA VAL A 26 -12.10 -2.95 -1.47
C VAL A 26 -11.96 -1.50 -1.93
N SER A 27 -12.40 -0.55 -1.09
CA SER A 27 -12.10 0.88 -1.25
C SER A 27 -10.80 1.22 -0.52
N VAL A 28 -9.89 1.89 -1.22
CA VAL A 28 -8.63 2.39 -0.67
C VAL A 28 -8.65 3.91 -0.58
N SER A 29 -7.90 4.45 0.36
CA SER A 29 -7.70 5.88 0.63
C SER A 29 -6.67 6.52 -0.30
N LEU A 30 -6.50 6.00 -1.51
CA LEU A 30 -5.61 6.53 -2.55
C LEU A 30 -6.43 6.95 -3.77
N SER A 31 -6.03 8.04 -4.44
CA SER A 31 -6.60 8.42 -5.74
C SER A 31 -5.91 7.66 -6.90
N SER A 32 -6.66 7.35 -7.96
CA SER A 32 -6.11 6.79 -9.20
C SER A 32 -5.26 7.84 -9.95
N PRO A 33 -4.14 7.45 -10.62
CA PRO A 33 -3.58 6.10 -10.70
C PRO A 33 -2.90 5.64 -9.40
N ILE A 34 -3.07 4.36 -9.08
CA ILE A 34 -2.41 3.72 -7.94
C ILE A 34 -1.25 2.86 -8.47
N HIS A 35 -0.04 3.18 -8.04
CA HIS A 35 1.17 2.44 -8.33
C HIS A 35 1.35 1.32 -7.30
N ASN A 36 1.51 0.08 -7.77
CA ASN A 36 1.93 -1.02 -6.91
C ASN A 36 3.43 -0.90 -6.65
N LEU A 37 3.81 -0.71 -5.40
CA LEU A 37 5.21 -0.60 -4.99
C LEU A 37 5.85 -1.98 -4.77
N GLY A 38 5.05 -3.00 -4.47
CA GLY A 38 5.50 -4.35 -4.18
C GLY A 38 4.70 -5.00 -3.07
N SER A 39 5.08 -6.23 -2.75
CA SER A 39 4.44 -7.02 -1.69
C SER A 39 5.45 -7.80 -0.87
N VAL A 40 5.17 -7.93 0.42
CA VAL A 40 6.07 -8.58 1.39
C VAL A 40 5.23 -9.48 2.29
N ALA A 41 5.78 -10.64 2.62
CA ALA A 41 5.22 -11.47 3.69
C ALA A 41 5.66 -10.88 5.05
N PRO A 42 4.72 -10.55 5.94
CA PRO A 42 5.03 -10.16 7.31
C PRO A 42 5.95 -11.15 8.03
N ASP A 43 6.80 -10.64 8.92
CA ASP A 43 7.62 -11.47 9.79
C ASP A 43 6.81 -12.10 10.94
N ILE A 44 7.49 -12.84 11.82
CA ILE A 44 6.86 -13.51 12.98
C ILE A 44 6.20 -12.54 13.97
N SER A 45 6.57 -11.26 13.92
CA SER A 45 6.00 -10.19 14.73
C SER A 45 4.86 -9.45 14.02
N GLY A 46 4.49 -9.88 12.80
CA GLY A 46 3.47 -9.23 11.98
C GLY A 46 3.95 -7.94 11.32
N GLN A 47 5.26 -7.70 11.25
CA GLN A 47 5.82 -6.49 10.64
C GLN A 47 6.19 -6.75 9.18
N ALA A 48 5.91 -5.78 8.31
CA ALA A 48 6.30 -5.80 6.91
C ALA A 48 7.00 -4.49 6.55
N PHE A 49 8.16 -4.61 5.92
CA PHE A 49 8.97 -3.48 5.47
C PHE A 49 9.28 -3.63 3.98
N LEU A 50 9.08 -2.56 3.22
CA LEU A 50 9.40 -2.51 1.79
C LEU A 50 10.32 -1.33 1.52
N ALA A 51 11.49 -1.61 0.94
CA ALA A 51 12.39 -0.59 0.42
C ALA A 51 12.16 -0.43 -1.09
N VAL A 52 11.95 0.80 -1.55
CA VAL A 52 11.66 1.11 -2.96
C VAL A 52 12.64 2.18 -3.43
N ALA A 53 13.22 1.97 -4.61
CA ALA A 53 14.02 3.01 -5.26
C ALA A 53 13.09 4.07 -5.86
N VAL A 54 13.26 5.32 -5.43
CA VAL A 54 12.47 6.42 -5.94
C VAL A 54 13.21 7.12 -7.09
N PRO A 55 12.59 7.29 -8.26
CA PRO A 55 13.17 8.06 -9.35
C PRO A 55 13.57 9.48 -8.89
N ALA A 56 14.76 9.94 -9.31
CA ALA A 56 15.30 11.25 -8.89
C ALA A 56 14.34 12.43 -9.14
N GLY A 57 13.52 12.36 -10.20
CA GLY A 57 12.55 13.40 -10.53
C GLY A 57 11.35 13.49 -9.57
N LEU A 58 11.19 12.54 -8.64
CA LEU A 58 10.11 12.55 -7.64
C LEU A 58 10.55 13.06 -6.27
N VAL A 59 11.85 13.33 -6.07
CA VAL A 59 12.36 13.88 -4.80
C VAL A 59 11.65 15.19 -4.47
N GLY A 60 11.21 15.34 -3.22
CA GLY A 60 10.43 16.49 -2.75
C GLY A 60 8.94 16.44 -3.10
N SER A 61 8.48 15.44 -3.88
CA SER A 61 7.06 15.29 -4.19
C SER A 61 6.29 14.74 -2.99
N THR A 62 5.03 15.16 -2.87
CA THR A 62 4.09 14.53 -1.94
C THR A 62 3.63 13.20 -2.55
N VAL A 63 3.63 12.15 -1.74
CA VAL A 63 3.10 10.83 -2.07
C VAL A 63 2.10 10.39 -1.02
N TRP A 64 1.04 9.73 -1.47
CA TRP A 64 0.06 9.08 -0.60
C TRP A 64 0.28 7.58 -0.65
N LEU A 65 0.40 6.96 0.51
CA LEU A 65 0.77 5.56 0.70
C LEU A 65 -0.32 4.83 1.46
N GLN A 66 -0.54 3.57 1.12
CA GLN A 66 -1.43 2.70 1.87
C GLN A 66 -1.01 1.24 1.69
N ALA A 67 -1.21 0.43 2.72
CA ALA A 67 -1.00 -1.00 2.66
C ALA A 67 -2.34 -1.74 2.59
N LEU A 68 -2.33 -2.90 1.94
CA LEU A 68 -3.41 -3.87 1.95
C LEU A 68 -2.87 -5.18 2.53
N GLU A 69 -3.50 -5.69 3.57
CA GLU A 69 -3.14 -6.98 4.16
C GLU A 69 -4.15 -8.05 3.74
N ARG A 70 -3.65 -9.26 3.52
CA ARG A 70 -4.48 -10.46 3.40
C ARG A 70 -3.94 -11.59 4.27
N VAL A 71 -4.81 -12.17 5.08
CA VAL A 71 -4.51 -13.34 5.93
C VAL A 71 -5.25 -14.56 5.37
N GLY A 72 -4.53 -15.53 4.81
CA GLY A 72 -5.14 -16.71 4.21
C GLY A 72 -6.12 -16.38 3.08
N THR A 73 -7.33 -16.92 3.17
CA THR A 73 -8.40 -16.70 2.21
C THR A 73 -9.30 -15.51 2.55
N GLN A 74 -8.99 -14.76 3.62
CA GLN A 74 -9.81 -13.64 4.05
C GLN A 74 -9.83 -12.50 3.01
N PRO A 75 -10.86 -11.62 3.06
CA PRO A 75 -10.86 -10.39 2.29
C PRO A 75 -9.65 -9.51 2.60
N TRP A 76 -9.27 -8.68 1.64
CA TRP A 76 -8.21 -7.70 1.85
C TRP A 76 -8.64 -6.64 2.86
N THR A 77 -7.74 -6.29 3.76
CA THR A 77 -7.96 -5.25 4.78
C THR A 77 -7.03 -4.08 4.50
N PRO A 78 -7.56 -2.87 4.20
CA PRO A 78 -6.74 -1.70 4.01
C PRO A 78 -6.24 -1.13 5.34
N SER A 79 -4.98 -0.69 5.37
CA SER A 79 -4.47 0.18 6.44
C SER A 79 -5.08 1.57 6.35
N ASN A 80 -4.76 2.46 7.29
CA ASN A 80 -4.96 3.89 7.07
C ASN A 80 -4.06 4.38 5.92
N GLY A 81 -4.52 5.39 5.18
CA GLY A 81 -3.70 6.12 4.23
C GLY A 81 -2.72 7.07 4.96
N VAL A 82 -1.52 7.23 4.40
CA VAL A 82 -0.46 8.09 4.94
C VAL A 82 0.00 9.04 3.85
N GLN A 83 0.21 10.30 4.20
CA GLN A 83 0.89 11.28 3.35
C GLN A 83 2.37 11.35 3.75
N ALA A 84 3.26 11.32 2.78
CA ALA A 84 4.70 11.48 2.98
C ALA A 84 5.29 12.39 1.90
N ILE A 85 6.49 12.91 2.16
CA ILE A 85 7.31 13.59 1.16
C ILE A 85 8.44 12.63 0.78
N VAL A 86 8.66 12.47 -0.51
CA VAL A 86 9.80 11.69 -1.02
C VAL A 86 11.10 12.40 -0.66
N GLN A 87 12.01 11.68 -0.03
CA GLN A 87 13.35 12.15 0.32
C GLN A 87 14.43 11.47 -0.52
#